data_AF-A0A3N0E692-F1
#
_entry.id   AF-A0A3N0E692-F1
#
_cell.length_a   1.000
_cell.length_b   1.000
_cell.length_c   1.000
_cell.angle_alpha   90.00
_cell.angle_beta   90.00
_cell.angle_gamma   90.00
#
_symmetry.space_group_name_H-M   'P 1'
#
loop_
_entity.id
_entity.type
_entity.pdbx_description
1 polymer ?
#
loop_
_entity_poly.entity_id
_entity_poly.type
_entity_poly.pdbx_seq_one_letter_code
_entity_poly.pdbx_strand_id
1 'polypeptide(L)'
;MKTTVMLVTPAQAHEWLEKNSNNRPLNRTTIEQFTKQIARGEWQLTHQAIAFDEEGELLDGQHRLHAIIRADTPVQAMVVEGAPRASFTVLDTGRKRTGKDVLHLAGEENTVHLASALRGLYLYQVAPDASWSGSSSMVSNDQLVEILEKNPGMRHALTKATAIHRSVRITVTAAAIGWYVTSQARPDIDQSPWFDGLTTGAELKHGDPRLTLRNTMMSLSSGKRLRKREDSREHLFYYIKAWNAWAEGKQQKILRRSPNERMPVPTTRQGKTTSRAEGNIFSVE
;
A
#
# COMPACT_ATOMS: atom_id res chain seq x y z
N MET A 1 7.24 -23.47 32.26
CA MET A 1 6.56 -22.68 31.22
C MET A 1 5.14 -22.33 31.63
N LYS A 2 4.86 -21.04 31.84
CA LYS A 2 3.54 -20.47 32.11
C LYS A 2 3.18 -19.50 30.99
N THR A 3 1.96 -19.58 30.47
CA THR A 3 1.48 -18.69 29.40
C THR A 3 0.28 -17.91 29.90
N THR A 4 0.34 -16.57 29.82
CA THR A 4 -0.72 -15.67 30.26
C THR A 4 -1.04 -14.67 29.16
N VAL A 5 -2.32 -14.37 28.94
CA VAL A 5 -2.72 -13.21 28.12
C VAL A 5 -2.91 -12.04 29.06
N MET A 6 -2.18 -10.95 28.84
CA MET A 6 -2.28 -9.75 29.68
C MET A 6 -2.13 -8.47 28.87
N LEU A 7 -2.60 -7.36 29.45
CA LEU A 7 -2.35 -6.03 28.93
C LEU A 7 -0.92 -5.63 29.28
N VAL A 8 -0.09 -5.39 28.26
CA VAL A 8 1.30 -4.97 28.41
C VAL A 8 1.38 -3.46 28.23
N THR A 9 1.83 -2.76 29.27
CA THR A 9 1.97 -1.30 29.27
C THR A 9 3.35 -0.85 28.74
N PRO A 10 3.49 0.41 28.31
CA PRO A 10 4.80 0.98 27.96
C PRO A 10 5.84 0.87 29.09
N ALA A 11 5.43 1.08 30.35
CA ALA A 11 6.31 0.95 31.51
C ALA A 11 6.84 -0.49 31.68
N GLN A 12 5.95 -1.49 31.63
CA GLN A 12 6.36 -2.91 31.67
C GLN A 12 7.25 -3.27 30.48
N ALA A 13 6.96 -2.73 29.30
CA ALA A 13 7.77 -2.97 28.12
C ALA A 13 9.19 -2.42 28.26
N HIS A 14 9.36 -1.27 28.93
CA HIS A 14 10.69 -0.74 29.28
C HIS A 14 11.44 -1.69 30.22
N GLU A 15 10.83 -2.09 31.34
CA GLU A 15 11.43 -3.02 32.31
C GLU A 15 11.82 -4.36 31.67
N TRP A 16 10.99 -4.87 30.76
CA TRP A 16 11.25 -6.15 30.10
C TRP A 16 12.37 -6.08 29.05
N LEU A 17 12.58 -4.92 28.42
CA LEU A 17 13.68 -4.71 27.49
C LEU A 17 15.04 -4.59 28.21
N GLU A 18 15.07 -4.19 29.48
CA GLU A 18 16.30 -4.20 30.28
C GLU A 18 16.83 -5.64 30.49
N LYS A 19 15.95 -6.64 30.43
CA LYS A 19 16.29 -8.07 30.52
C LYS A 19 16.73 -8.68 29.19
N ASN A 20 16.96 -7.85 28.17
CA ASN A 20 17.36 -8.31 26.84
C ASN A 20 18.87 -8.35 26.69
N SER A 21 19.48 -9.51 26.92
CA SER A 21 20.93 -9.69 26.93
C SER A 21 21.52 -10.14 25.59
N ASN A 22 20.76 -10.85 24.74
CA ASN A 22 21.33 -11.52 23.55
C ASN A 22 20.44 -11.57 22.30
N ASN A 23 19.38 -10.75 22.19
CA ASN A 23 18.56 -10.80 20.99
C ASN A 23 19.24 -10.26 19.73
N ARG A 24 18.75 -10.75 18.59
CA ARG A 24 19.15 -10.31 17.25
C ARG A 24 19.06 -8.78 17.07
N PRO A 25 19.84 -8.19 16.14
CA PRO A 25 19.74 -6.77 15.81
C PRO A 25 18.30 -6.33 15.48
N LEU A 26 17.93 -5.15 15.99
CA LEU A 26 16.61 -4.57 15.78
C LEU A 26 16.38 -4.22 14.31
N ASN A 27 15.21 -4.60 13.78
CA ASN A 27 14.75 -4.13 12.48
C ASN A 27 13.84 -2.91 12.69
N ARG A 28 14.39 -1.72 12.45
CA ARG A 28 13.67 -0.44 12.60
C ARG A 28 12.37 -0.40 11.81
N THR A 29 12.34 -0.98 10.61
CA THR A 29 11.13 -1.05 9.77
C THR A 29 10.02 -1.87 10.44
N THR A 30 10.39 -2.98 11.09
CA THR A 30 9.42 -3.83 11.80
C THR A 30 8.85 -3.13 13.03
N ILE A 31 9.70 -2.43 13.79
CA ILE A 31 9.26 -1.63 14.95
C ILE A 31 8.29 -0.54 14.49
N GLU A 32 8.64 0.21 13.43
CA GLU A 32 7.77 1.25 12.87
C GLU A 32 6.44 0.70 12.37
N GLN A 33 6.43 -0.50 11.79
CA GLN A 33 5.21 -1.16 11.36
C GLN A 33 4.29 -1.46 12.55
N PHE A 34 4.81 -2.11 13.60
CA PHE A 34 4.02 -2.40 14.79
C PHE A 34 3.58 -1.13 15.50
N THR A 35 4.46 -0.13 15.64
CA THR A 35 4.13 1.17 16.26
C THR A 35 2.93 1.79 15.58
N LYS A 36 2.94 1.82 14.24
CA LYS A 36 1.85 2.37 13.44
C LYS A 36 0.57 1.54 13.51
N GLN A 37 0.65 0.22 13.64
CA GLN A 37 -0.52 -0.64 13.84
C GLN A 37 -1.17 -0.39 15.20
N ILE A 38 -0.36 -0.32 16.26
CA ILE A 38 -0.81 -0.02 17.62
C ILE A 38 -1.48 1.35 17.66
N ALA A 39 -0.82 2.39 17.14
CA ALA A 39 -1.35 3.75 17.11
C ALA A 39 -2.67 3.89 16.33
N ARG A 40 -2.99 2.95 15.43
CA ARG A 40 -4.26 2.90 14.70
C ARG A 40 -5.31 1.99 15.34
N GLY A 41 -5.01 1.34 16.46
CA GLY A 41 -5.90 0.35 17.08
C GLY A 41 -6.02 -0.96 16.30
N GLU A 42 -5.11 -1.23 15.36
CA GLU A 42 -5.10 -2.45 14.54
C GLU A 42 -4.39 -3.63 15.24
N TRP A 43 -3.97 -3.47 16.49
CA TRP A 43 -3.29 -4.53 17.22
C TRP A 43 -4.24 -5.68 17.52
N GLN A 44 -3.87 -6.89 17.10
CA GLN A 44 -4.61 -8.11 17.37
C GLN A 44 -3.78 -9.04 18.24
N LEU A 45 -4.42 -9.67 19.23
CA LEU A 45 -3.80 -10.74 20.01
C LEU A 45 -3.49 -11.91 19.08
N THR A 46 -2.24 -12.37 19.09
CA THR A 46 -1.80 -13.52 18.28
C THR A 46 -1.14 -14.58 19.15
N HIS A 47 -0.90 -15.77 18.58
CA HIS A 47 -0.12 -16.83 19.21
C HIS A 47 1.36 -16.48 19.40
N GLN A 48 1.85 -15.39 18.77
CA GLN A 48 3.23 -14.95 18.94
C GLN A 48 3.36 -14.18 20.26
N ALA A 49 4.09 -14.79 21.19
CA ALA A 49 4.24 -14.28 22.54
C ALA A 49 5.42 -13.30 22.70
N ILE A 50 5.44 -12.61 23.84
CA ILE A 50 6.65 -12.08 24.47
C ILE A 50 7.13 -13.18 25.42
N ALA A 51 8.35 -13.67 25.21
CA ALA A 51 8.83 -14.87 25.89
C ALA A 51 10.05 -14.56 26.76
N PHE A 52 10.05 -15.10 27.98
CA PHE A 52 11.15 -15.08 28.92
C PHE A 52 11.62 -16.51 29.20
N ASP A 53 12.92 -16.68 29.40
CA ASP A 53 13.49 -17.96 29.81
C ASP A 53 13.25 -18.28 31.29
N GLU A 54 13.87 -19.36 31.78
CA GLU A 54 13.78 -19.81 33.16
C GLU A 54 14.49 -18.86 34.14
N GLU A 55 15.46 -18.10 33.65
CA GLU A 55 16.21 -17.06 34.38
C GLU A 55 15.55 -15.67 34.30
N GLY A 56 14.49 -15.53 33.50
CA GLY A 56 13.77 -14.27 33.30
C GLY A 56 14.39 -13.35 32.23
N GLU A 57 15.35 -13.83 31.44
CA GLU A 57 15.91 -13.10 30.29
C GLU A 57 14.91 -13.07 29.14
N LEU A 58 14.86 -11.95 28.41
CA LEU A 58 13.96 -11.78 27.28
C LEU A 58 14.46 -12.58 26.08
N LEU A 59 13.70 -13.63 25.71
CA LEU A 59 13.96 -14.45 24.54
C LEU A 59 13.31 -13.86 23.28
N ASP A 60 12.01 -13.54 23.30
CA ASP A 60 11.30 -13.02 22.12
C ASP A 60 10.42 -11.82 22.47
N GLY A 61 10.07 -11.03 21.46
CA GLY A 61 9.11 -9.93 21.59
C GLY A 61 9.75 -8.55 21.57
N GLN A 62 11.08 -8.42 21.44
CA GLN A 62 11.76 -7.12 21.47
C GLN A 62 11.16 -6.08 20.50
N HIS A 63 10.77 -6.48 19.28
CA HIS A 63 10.17 -5.53 18.32
C HIS A 63 8.77 -5.07 18.77
N ARG A 64 8.02 -5.94 19.45
CA ARG A 64 6.70 -5.61 20.02
C ARG A 64 6.85 -4.65 21.19
N LEU A 65 7.77 -4.94 22.12
CA LEU A 65 8.05 -4.10 23.28
C LEU A 65 8.48 -2.70 22.86
N HIS A 66 9.44 -2.59 21.93
CA HIS A 66 9.84 -1.29 21.37
C HIS A 66 8.69 -0.56 20.67
N ALA A 67 7.78 -1.28 20.01
CA ALA A 67 6.63 -0.66 19.35
C ALA A 67 5.57 -0.17 20.34
N ILE A 68 5.32 -0.90 21.43
CA ILE A 68 4.41 -0.51 22.52
C ILE A 68 4.93 0.77 23.17
N ILE A 69 6.23 0.82 23.48
CA ILE A 69 6.89 2.02 24.01
C ILE A 69 6.75 3.19 23.04
N ARG A 70 7.09 2.98 21.76
CA ARG A 70 7.09 4.06 20.77
C ARG A 70 5.69 4.57 20.44
N ALA A 71 4.66 3.71 20.53
CA ALA A 71 3.27 4.08 20.32
C ALA A 71 2.60 4.65 21.58
N ASP A 72 3.25 4.52 22.75
CA ASP A 72 2.75 4.93 24.06
C ASP A 72 1.31 4.45 24.33
N THR A 73 1.02 3.21 23.95
CA THR A 73 -0.34 2.64 24.02
C THR A 73 -0.25 1.19 24.52
N PRO A 74 -0.95 0.84 25.62
CA PRO A 74 -1.00 -0.54 26.10
C PRO A 74 -1.69 -1.49 25.12
N VAL A 75 -1.22 -2.73 25.01
CA VAL A 75 -1.82 -3.72 24.10
C VAL A 75 -1.93 -5.10 24.75
N GLN A 76 -2.93 -5.89 24.34
CA GLN A 76 -3.03 -7.29 24.78
C GLN A 76 -1.95 -8.13 24.11
N ALA A 77 -1.17 -8.87 24.91
CA ALA A 77 -0.17 -9.79 24.39
C ALA A 77 -0.17 -11.10 25.18
N MET A 78 0.21 -12.18 24.50
CA MET A 78 0.56 -13.43 25.15
C MET A 78 1.97 -13.29 25.73
N VAL A 79 2.12 -13.59 27.01
CA VAL A 79 3.39 -13.57 27.74
C VAL A 79 3.69 -14.99 28.20
N VAL A 80 4.89 -15.46 27.88
CA VAL A 80 5.38 -16.79 28.23
C VAL A 80 6.56 -16.62 29.19
N GLU A 81 6.49 -17.26 30.35
CA GLU A 81 7.55 -17.25 31.37
C GLU A 81 8.11 -18.66 31.56
N GLY A 82 9.43 -18.78 31.75
CA GLY A 82 10.08 -20.07 31.94
C GLY A 82 10.04 -20.96 30.71
N ALA A 83 10.32 -20.38 29.53
CA ALA A 83 10.51 -21.12 28.29
C ALA A 83 11.93 -21.71 28.23
N PRO A 84 12.10 -23.00 27.88
CA PRO A 84 13.43 -23.58 27.72
C PRO A 84 14.22 -22.84 26.63
N ARG A 85 15.46 -22.41 26.93
CA ARG A 85 16.33 -21.70 25.96
C ARG A 85 16.49 -22.46 24.64
N ALA A 86 16.51 -23.79 24.69
CA ALA A 86 16.60 -24.67 23.52
C ALA A 86 15.38 -24.58 22.58
N SER A 87 14.22 -24.13 23.05
CA SER A 87 13.04 -23.93 22.20
C SER A 87 13.19 -22.70 21.29
N PHE A 88 14.07 -21.75 21.63
CA PHE A 88 14.21 -20.48 20.90
C PHE A 88 14.93 -20.60 19.55
N THR A 89 15.86 -21.54 19.40
CA THR A 89 16.55 -21.78 18.12
C THR A 89 15.62 -22.26 17.00
N VAL A 90 14.41 -22.72 17.34
CA VAL A 90 13.41 -23.24 16.39
C VAL A 90 12.28 -22.23 16.12
N LEU A 91 12.11 -21.22 16.98
CA LEU A 91 10.88 -20.40 17.03
C LEU A 91 10.71 -19.42 15.86
N ASP A 92 11.77 -19.04 15.16
CA ASP A 92 11.71 -17.89 14.24
C ASP A 92 11.88 -18.23 12.75
N THR A 93 11.21 -19.31 12.31
CA THR A 93 11.09 -19.68 10.89
C THR A 93 9.74 -19.32 10.26
N GLY A 94 8.82 -18.76 11.04
CA GLY A 94 7.48 -18.38 10.56
C GLY A 94 7.53 -17.28 9.51
N ARG A 95 7.32 -17.62 8.24
CA ARG A 95 7.18 -16.65 7.14
C ARG A 95 6.00 -15.72 7.42
N LYS A 96 6.27 -14.42 7.63
CA LYS A 96 5.22 -13.39 7.74
C LYS A 96 4.33 -13.42 6.50
N ARG A 97 3.00 -13.52 6.71
CA ARG A 97 2.01 -13.42 5.64
C ARG A 97 2.09 -12.03 5.01
N THR A 98 2.33 -12.00 3.71
CA THR A 98 2.36 -10.78 2.90
C THR A 98 0.95 -10.40 2.44
N GLY A 99 0.76 -9.17 1.94
CA GLY A 99 -0.56 -8.74 1.45
C GLY A 99 -1.13 -9.67 0.36
N LYS A 100 -0.27 -10.24 -0.50
CA LYS A 100 -0.70 -11.24 -1.48
C LYS A 100 -1.22 -12.53 -0.83
N ASP A 101 -0.66 -12.93 0.32
CA ASP A 101 -1.01 -14.16 1.01
C ASP A 101 -2.38 -13.97 1.69
N VAL A 102 -2.63 -12.81 2.28
CA VAL A 102 -3.92 -12.47 2.88
C VAL A 102 -5.03 -12.38 1.82
N LEU A 103 -4.77 -11.71 0.70
CA LEU A 103 -5.73 -11.68 -0.40
C LEU A 103 -5.98 -13.07 -1.01
N HIS A 104 -4.94 -13.90 -1.12
CA HIS A 104 -5.12 -15.27 -1.62
C HIS A 104 -5.98 -16.11 -0.69
N LEU A 105 -5.79 -15.99 0.63
CA LEU A 105 -6.65 -16.63 1.63
C LEU A 105 -8.09 -16.13 1.59
N ALA A 106 -8.31 -14.88 1.18
CA ALA A 106 -9.64 -14.31 0.94
C ALA A 106 -10.28 -14.77 -0.37
N GLY A 107 -9.65 -15.67 -1.13
CA GLY A 107 -10.19 -16.18 -2.41
C GLY A 107 -9.92 -15.28 -3.61
N GLU A 108 -9.06 -14.27 -3.49
CA GLU A 108 -8.75 -13.36 -4.58
C GLU A 108 -7.78 -13.95 -5.60
N GLU A 109 -7.93 -13.48 -6.85
CA GLU A 109 -7.01 -13.78 -7.95
C GLU A 109 -6.01 -12.63 -8.18
N ASN A 110 -4.92 -12.91 -8.89
CA ASN A 110 -3.89 -11.91 -9.22
C ASN A 110 -3.36 -11.12 -8.01
N THR A 111 -3.28 -11.78 -6.86
CA THR A 111 -3.10 -11.19 -5.52
C THR A 111 -1.85 -10.32 -5.36
N VAL A 112 -0.78 -10.63 -6.12
CA VAL A 112 0.44 -9.82 -6.17
C VAL A 112 0.18 -8.43 -6.73
N HIS A 113 -0.50 -8.37 -7.88
CA HIS A 113 -0.81 -7.10 -8.53
C HIS A 113 -1.95 -6.39 -7.81
N LEU A 114 -2.95 -7.12 -7.32
CA LEU A 114 -4.05 -6.57 -6.54
C LEU A 114 -3.56 -5.89 -5.26
N ALA A 115 -2.73 -6.56 -4.45
CA ALA A 115 -2.13 -5.96 -3.25
C ALA A 115 -1.35 -4.68 -3.56
N SER A 116 -0.56 -4.70 -4.65
CA SER A 116 0.23 -3.55 -5.09
C SER A 116 -0.66 -2.39 -5.56
N ALA A 117 -1.75 -2.69 -6.27
CA ALA A 117 -2.72 -1.72 -6.77
C ALA A 117 -3.53 -1.09 -5.64
N LEU A 118 -3.99 -1.87 -4.66
CA LEU A 118 -4.71 -1.39 -3.48
C LEU A 118 -3.83 -0.49 -2.61
N ARG A 119 -2.58 -0.89 -2.35
CA ARG A 119 -1.61 -0.03 -1.65
C ARG A 119 -1.42 1.30 -2.38
N GLY A 120 -1.21 1.26 -3.70
CA GLY A 120 -1.03 2.47 -4.49
C GLY A 120 -2.29 3.35 -4.53
N LEU A 121 -3.48 2.75 -4.61
CA LEU A 121 -4.75 3.47 -4.54
C LEU A 121 -4.90 4.21 -3.21
N TYR A 122 -4.63 3.53 -2.09
CA TYR A 122 -4.68 4.15 -0.77
C TYR A 122 -3.71 5.34 -0.67
N LEU A 123 -2.46 5.16 -1.08
CA LEU A 123 -1.46 6.25 -1.06
C LEU A 123 -1.87 7.41 -1.97
N TYR A 124 -2.48 7.14 -3.12
CA TYR A 124 -3.05 8.18 -3.98
C TYR A 124 -4.18 8.96 -3.30
N GLN A 125 -5.01 8.29 -2.51
CA GLN A 125 -6.12 8.93 -1.80
C GLN A 125 -5.64 9.77 -0.60
N VAL A 126 -4.73 9.24 0.21
CA VAL A 126 -4.36 9.86 1.50
C VAL A 126 -3.09 10.71 1.46
N ALA A 127 -2.14 10.38 0.58
CA ALA A 127 -0.83 11.04 0.52
C ALA A 127 -0.25 11.06 -0.91
N PRO A 128 -0.98 11.62 -1.91
CA PRO A 128 -0.59 11.54 -3.32
C PRO A 128 0.75 12.23 -3.64
N ASP A 129 1.09 13.26 -2.87
CA ASP A 129 2.30 14.05 -3.07
C ASP A 129 3.51 13.52 -2.29
N ALA A 130 3.30 12.60 -1.34
CA ALA A 130 4.37 11.98 -0.58
C ALA A 130 5.13 10.91 -1.40
N SER A 131 6.29 10.48 -0.88
CA SER A 131 6.99 9.30 -1.39
C SER A 131 6.13 8.05 -1.21
N TRP A 132 6.00 7.22 -2.25
CA TRP A 132 5.27 5.96 -2.18
C TRP A 132 6.17 4.79 -1.80
N SER A 133 7.41 5.09 -1.40
CA SER A 133 8.41 4.15 -0.91
C SER A 133 8.79 4.42 0.55
N GLY A 134 9.44 3.44 1.18
CA GLY A 134 9.88 3.54 2.57
C GLY A 134 8.80 3.20 3.60
N SER A 135 9.08 3.51 4.87
CA SER A 135 8.21 3.18 6.00
C SER A 135 6.97 4.08 6.09
N SER A 136 7.02 5.29 5.54
CA SER A 136 5.88 6.20 5.44
C SER A 136 4.75 5.64 4.59
N SER A 137 5.06 4.82 3.58
CA SER A 137 4.07 4.27 2.65
C SER A 137 3.52 2.90 3.03
N MET A 138 3.83 2.39 4.24
CA MET A 138 3.36 1.08 4.71
C MET A 138 1.85 1.04 4.91
N VAL A 139 1.25 -0.04 4.42
CA VAL A 139 -0.16 -0.38 4.57
C VAL A 139 -0.22 -1.78 5.18
N SER A 140 -1.00 -1.98 6.24
CA SER A 140 -1.14 -3.28 6.89
C SER A 140 -1.96 -4.25 6.02
N ASN A 141 -1.93 -5.55 6.34
CA ASN A 141 -2.73 -6.52 5.60
C ASN A 141 -4.23 -6.30 5.83
N ASP A 142 -4.63 -5.92 7.04
CA ASP A 142 -6.03 -5.67 7.37
C ASP A 142 -6.55 -4.44 6.62
N GLN A 143 -5.75 -3.37 6.56
CA GLN A 143 -6.04 -2.22 5.71
C GLN A 143 -6.19 -2.62 4.24
N LEU A 144 -5.35 -3.52 3.71
CA LEU A 144 -5.48 -3.96 2.31
C LEU A 144 -6.83 -4.64 2.05
N VAL A 145 -7.32 -5.46 2.98
CA VAL A 145 -8.64 -6.09 2.88
C VAL A 145 -9.74 -5.04 2.93
N GLU A 146 -9.69 -4.12 3.90
CA GLU A 146 -10.66 -3.03 4.05
C GLU A 146 -10.70 -2.12 2.80
N ILE A 147 -9.53 -1.80 2.23
CA ILE A 147 -9.43 -1.02 1.00
C ILE A 147 -10.10 -1.78 -0.15
N LEU A 148 -9.94 -3.10 -0.25
CA LEU A 148 -10.57 -3.89 -1.30
C LEU A 148 -12.10 -3.95 -1.14
N GLU A 149 -12.58 -4.11 0.09
CA GLU A 149 -14.02 -4.10 0.41
C GLU A 149 -14.67 -2.76 0.04
N LYS A 150 -14.01 -1.64 0.34
CA LYS A 150 -14.47 -0.29 -0.02
C LYS A 150 -14.34 0.01 -1.52
N ASN A 151 -13.47 -0.70 -2.24
CA ASN A 151 -13.17 -0.43 -3.65
C ASN A 151 -13.26 -1.70 -4.52
N PRO A 152 -14.40 -2.41 -4.56
CA PRO A 152 -14.49 -3.73 -5.19
C PRO A 152 -14.23 -3.70 -6.70
N GLY A 153 -14.49 -2.56 -7.35
CA GLY A 153 -14.20 -2.33 -8.77
C GLY A 153 -12.72 -2.40 -9.15
N MET A 154 -11.80 -2.41 -8.18
CA MET A 154 -10.37 -2.63 -8.41
C MET A 154 -10.08 -3.97 -9.08
N ARG A 155 -10.91 -5.00 -8.84
CA ARG A 155 -10.78 -6.31 -9.52
C ARG A 155 -10.95 -6.16 -11.03
N HIS A 156 -12.02 -5.49 -11.47
CA HIS A 156 -12.25 -5.22 -12.89
C HIS A 156 -11.17 -4.31 -13.49
N ALA A 157 -10.76 -3.28 -12.74
CA ALA A 157 -9.70 -2.37 -13.17
C ALA A 157 -8.37 -3.11 -13.43
N LEU A 158 -8.07 -4.14 -12.65
CA LEU A 158 -6.86 -4.95 -12.81
C LEU A 158 -6.86 -5.75 -14.12
N THR A 159 -8.02 -6.27 -14.53
CA THR A 159 -8.18 -6.95 -15.82
C THR A 159 -7.87 -5.99 -16.98
N LYS A 160 -8.40 -4.76 -16.94
CA LYS A 160 -8.13 -3.73 -17.95
C LYS A 160 -6.66 -3.29 -17.92
N ALA A 161 -6.10 -3.09 -16.72
CA ALA A 161 -4.71 -2.68 -16.53
C ALA A 161 -3.70 -3.66 -17.13
N THR A 162 -3.97 -4.97 -17.04
CA THR A 162 -3.11 -6.01 -17.59
C THR A 162 -3.01 -5.91 -19.12
N ALA A 163 -4.13 -5.65 -19.80
CA ALA A 163 -4.14 -5.43 -21.24
C ALA A 163 -3.36 -4.15 -21.63
N ILE A 164 -3.61 -3.04 -20.92
CA ILE A 164 -2.90 -1.77 -21.15
C ILE A 164 -1.38 -1.95 -20.95
N HIS A 165 -0.96 -2.62 -19.86
CA HIS A 165 0.46 -2.90 -19.58
C HIS A 165 1.15 -3.64 -20.74
N ARG A 166 0.48 -4.66 -21.30
CA ARG A 166 1.02 -5.45 -22.41
C ARG A 166 1.25 -4.61 -23.66
N SER A 167 0.39 -3.62 -23.92
CA SER A 167 0.49 -2.77 -25.10
C SER A 167 1.47 -1.61 -24.95
N VAL A 168 1.51 -0.96 -23.78
CA VAL A 168 2.24 0.33 -23.63
C VAL A 168 3.31 0.33 -22.56
N ARG A 169 3.52 -0.80 -21.86
CA ARG A 169 4.55 -0.97 -20.81
C ARG A 169 4.39 -0.10 -19.55
N ILE A 170 3.30 0.65 -19.41
CA ILE A 170 2.90 1.28 -18.13
C ILE A 170 2.76 0.21 -17.04
N THR A 171 3.19 0.47 -15.80
CA THR A 171 3.04 -0.51 -14.70
C THR A 171 1.57 -0.88 -14.48
N VAL A 172 1.29 -2.17 -14.25
CA VAL A 172 -0.08 -2.69 -13.96
C VAL A 172 -0.74 -1.90 -12.83
N THR A 173 -0.01 -1.63 -11.74
CA THR A 173 -0.48 -0.80 -10.61
C THR A 173 -1.00 0.56 -11.06
N ALA A 174 -0.21 1.31 -11.83
CA ALA A 174 -0.60 2.63 -12.31
C ALA A 174 -1.81 2.58 -13.25
N ALA A 175 -1.85 1.61 -14.18
CA ALA A 175 -2.97 1.47 -15.08
C ALA A 175 -4.27 1.05 -14.35
N ALA A 176 -4.17 0.20 -13.32
CA ALA A 176 -5.32 -0.24 -12.52
C ALA A 176 -5.89 0.92 -11.70
N ILE A 177 -5.02 1.65 -10.99
CA ILE A 177 -5.43 2.83 -10.23
C ILE A 177 -6.01 3.86 -11.19
N GLY A 178 -5.31 4.17 -12.29
CA GLY A 178 -5.73 5.13 -13.30
C GLY A 178 -7.12 4.82 -13.83
N TRP A 179 -7.33 3.60 -14.33
CA TRP A 179 -8.64 3.13 -14.81
C TRP A 179 -9.73 3.27 -13.75
N TYR A 180 -9.46 2.82 -12.52
CA TYR A 180 -10.43 2.86 -11.44
C TYR A 180 -10.82 4.29 -11.07
N VAL A 181 -9.86 5.17 -10.79
CA VAL A 181 -10.14 6.53 -10.32
C VAL A 181 -10.79 7.39 -11.40
N THR A 182 -10.44 7.20 -12.67
CA THR A 182 -11.08 7.92 -13.78
C THR A 182 -12.50 7.41 -14.02
N SER A 183 -12.75 6.10 -13.83
CA SER A 183 -14.10 5.52 -13.95
C SER A 183 -15.03 6.07 -12.87
N GLN A 184 -14.52 6.21 -11.65
CA GLN A 184 -15.26 6.81 -10.53
C GLN A 184 -15.50 8.32 -10.71
N ALA A 185 -14.51 9.06 -11.24
CA ALA A 185 -14.62 10.50 -11.39
C ALA A 185 -15.46 10.94 -12.60
N ARG A 186 -15.48 10.13 -13.67
CA ARG A 186 -16.23 10.37 -14.91
C ARG A 186 -17.07 9.16 -15.30
N PRO A 187 -18.08 8.77 -14.49
CA PRO A 187 -18.99 7.69 -14.85
C PRO A 187 -19.85 8.02 -16.08
N ASP A 188 -19.85 9.30 -16.50
CA ASP A 188 -20.50 9.79 -17.71
C ASP A 188 -19.74 9.47 -19.01
N ILE A 189 -18.46 9.10 -18.92
CA ILE A 189 -17.65 8.73 -20.09
C ILE A 189 -17.54 7.21 -20.18
N ASP A 190 -17.96 6.64 -21.31
CA ASP A 190 -17.54 5.29 -21.70
C ASP A 190 -16.02 5.26 -21.93
N GLN A 191 -15.30 4.49 -21.13
CA GLN A 191 -13.84 4.37 -21.22
C GLN A 191 -13.38 3.45 -22.35
N SER A 192 -14.27 2.77 -23.07
CA SER A 192 -13.90 1.84 -24.14
C SER A 192 -13.04 2.49 -25.23
N PRO A 193 -13.34 3.69 -25.76
CA PRO A 193 -12.46 4.35 -26.73
C PRO A 193 -11.09 4.75 -26.15
N TRP A 194 -11.01 5.06 -24.85
CA TRP A 194 -9.73 5.29 -24.17
C TRP A 194 -8.92 4.00 -24.08
N PHE A 195 -9.57 2.91 -23.66
CA PHE A 195 -8.99 1.57 -23.59
C PHE A 195 -8.46 1.09 -24.94
N ASP A 196 -9.29 1.17 -25.98
CA ASP A 196 -8.97 0.69 -27.33
C ASP A 196 -7.83 1.49 -27.94
N GLY A 197 -7.85 2.83 -27.80
CA GLY A 197 -6.75 3.67 -28.23
C GLY A 197 -5.44 3.32 -27.51
N LEU A 198 -5.48 3.09 -26.20
CA LEU A 198 -4.29 2.68 -25.45
C LEU A 198 -3.83 1.26 -25.73
N THR A 199 -4.69 0.33 -26.11
CA THR A 199 -4.30 -1.07 -26.32
C THR A 199 -3.90 -1.34 -27.77
N THR A 200 -4.69 -0.88 -28.73
CA THR A 200 -4.45 -1.07 -30.17
C THR A 200 -3.43 -0.07 -30.71
N GLY A 201 -3.58 1.22 -30.36
CA GLY A 201 -2.86 2.31 -30.97
C GLY A 201 -3.30 2.64 -32.40
N ALA A 202 -4.37 2.04 -32.90
CA ALA A 202 -4.91 2.30 -34.23
C ALA A 202 -5.57 3.68 -34.30
N GLU A 203 -5.50 4.32 -35.46
CA GLU A 203 -6.19 5.59 -35.78
C GLU A 203 -5.90 6.78 -34.86
N LEU A 204 -4.81 6.73 -34.09
CA LEU A 204 -4.41 7.83 -33.23
C LEU A 204 -3.62 8.89 -34.02
N LYS A 205 -4.12 10.12 -34.02
CA LYS A 205 -3.49 11.25 -34.72
C LYS A 205 -2.50 11.99 -33.82
N HIS A 206 -1.64 12.80 -34.44
CA HIS A 206 -0.75 13.70 -33.69
C HIS A 206 -1.56 14.64 -32.78
N GLY A 207 -1.14 14.76 -31.51
CA GLY A 207 -1.85 15.53 -30.49
C GLY A 207 -2.91 14.75 -29.71
N ASP A 208 -3.20 13.49 -30.07
CA ASP A 208 -4.09 12.63 -29.28
C ASP A 208 -3.40 12.24 -27.95
N PRO A 209 -4.01 12.54 -26.79
CA PRO A 209 -3.39 12.23 -25.49
C PRO A 209 -3.11 10.74 -25.27
N ARG A 210 -3.89 9.84 -25.89
CA ARG A 210 -3.66 8.39 -25.83
C ARG A 210 -2.34 8.05 -26.52
N LEU A 211 -2.07 8.64 -27.69
CA LEU A 211 -0.82 8.43 -28.42
C LEU A 211 0.37 8.98 -27.63
N THR A 212 0.23 10.15 -27.03
CA THR A 212 1.28 10.72 -26.18
C THR A 212 1.60 9.84 -25.00
N LEU A 213 0.59 9.30 -24.30
CA LEU A 213 0.81 8.36 -23.20
C LEU A 213 1.53 7.10 -23.68
N ARG A 214 1.06 6.50 -24.78
CA ARG A 214 1.70 5.32 -25.39
C ARG A 214 3.19 5.56 -25.63
N ASN A 215 3.53 6.61 -26.37
CA ASN A 215 4.91 6.92 -26.73
C ASN A 215 5.78 7.23 -25.51
N THR A 216 5.22 7.95 -24.53
CA THR A 216 5.92 8.27 -23.28
C THR A 216 6.27 6.99 -22.52
N MET A 217 5.32 6.06 -22.37
CA MET A 217 5.55 4.82 -21.62
C MET A 217 6.52 3.88 -22.34
N MET A 218 6.41 3.77 -23.67
CA MET A 218 7.35 2.98 -24.47
C MET A 218 8.77 3.54 -24.38
N SER A 219 8.94 4.87 -24.44
CA SER A 219 10.23 5.54 -24.29
C SER A 219 10.85 5.35 -22.90
N LEU A 220 10.04 5.44 -21.84
CA LEU A 220 10.52 5.15 -20.48
C LEU A 220 10.94 3.68 -20.31
N SER A 221 10.31 2.76 -21.06
CA SER A 221 10.62 1.33 -21.01
C SER A 221 11.84 0.92 -21.84
N SER A 222 12.25 1.71 -22.85
CA SER A 222 13.35 1.37 -23.76
C SER A 222 14.75 1.63 -23.19
N GLY A 223 14.86 2.32 -22.04
CA GLY A 223 16.13 2.57 -21.38
C GLY A 223 16.63 1.36 -20.57
N LYS A 224 17.96 1.20 -20.42
CA LYS A 224 18.59 0.22 -19.49
C LYS A 224 18.36 0.53 -18.00
N ARG A 225 17.39 1.38 -17.66
CA ARG A 225 17.11 1.81 -16.28
C ARG A 225 16.37 0.70 -15.56
N LEU A 226 16.91 0.25 -14.42
CA LEU A 226 16.21 -0.65 -13.52
C LEU A 226 14.89 0.00 -13.04
N ARG A 227 13.81 -0.79 -13.02
CA ARG A 227 12.51 -0.35 -12.49
C ARG A 227 12.65 0.08 -11.03
N LYS A 228 12.09 1.23 -10.68
CA LYS A 228 12.07 1.77 -9.31
C LYS A 228 10.67 1.65 -8.72
N ARG A 229 10.58 1.59 -7.39
CA ARG A 229 9.29 1.57 -6.67
C ARG A 229 8.42 2.81 -6.96
N GLU A 230 9.05 3.95 -7.21
CA GLU A 230 8.37 5.21 -7.56
C GLU A 230 7.81 5.21 -9.00
N ASP A 231 8.18 4.26 -9.87
CA ASP A 231 7.72 4.23 -11.26
C ASP A 231 6.18 4.15 -11.35
N SER A 232 5.51 3.47 -10.40
CA SER A 232 4.05 3.40 -10.40
C SER A 232 3.39 4.76 -10.13
N ARG A 233 4.00 5.61 -9.29
CA ARG A 233 3.49 6.97 -9.02
C ARG A 233 3.69 7.86 -10.24
N GLU A 234 4.87 7.81 -10.85
CA GLU A 234 5.20 8.56 -12.08
C GLU A 234 4.30 8.14 -13.25
N HIS A 235 4.12 6.84 -13.47
CA HIS A 235 3.24 6.32 -14.51
C HIS A 235 1.78 6.73 -14.29
N LEU A 236 1.29 6.68 -13.06
CA LEU A 236 -0.08 7.10 -12.74
C LEU A 236 -0.27 8.60 -12.99
N PHE A 237 0.74 9.41 -12.66
CA PHE A 237 0.75 10.83 -12.94
C PHE A 237 0.55 11.10 -14.44
N TYR A 238 1.31 10.42 -15.30
CA TYR A 238 1.16 10.56 -16.76
C TYR A 238 -0.17 10.01 -17.26
N TYR A 239 -0.66 8.90 -16.70
CA TYR A 239 -1.97 8.35 -17.05
C TYR A 239 -3.08 9.38 -16.81
N ILE A 240 -3.16 9.96 -15.60
CA ILE A 240 -4.23 10.89 -15.25
C ILE A 240 -4.11 12.20 -16.05
N LYS A 241 -2.90 12.72 -16.28
CA LYS A 241 -2.74 13.92 -17.14
C LYS A 241 -3.21 13.69 -18.58
N ALA A 242 -2.88 12.53 -19.15
CA ALA A 242 -3.32 12.18 -20.49
C ALA A 242 -4.84 11.94 -20.53
N TRP A 243 -5.39 11.25 -19.53
CA TRP A 243 -6.83 11.05 -19.38
C TRP A 243 -7.57 12.38 -19.31
N ASN A 244 -7.14 13.31 -18.46
CA ASN A 244 -7.79 14.60 -18.28
C ASN A 244 -7.84 15.39 -19.59
N ALA A 245 -6.74 15.43 -20.34
CA ALA A 245 -6.72 16.08 -21.65
C ALA A 245 -7.72 15.42 -22.62
N TRP A 246 -7.74 14.08 -22.68
CA TRP A 246 -8.63 13.34 -23.57
C TRP A 246 -10.11 13.51 -23.19
N ALA A 247 -10.44 13.37 -21.91
CA ALA A 247 -11.79 13.52 -21.35
C ALA A 247 -12.35 14.94 -21.48
N GLU A 248 -11.51 15.93 -21.73
CA GLU A 248 -11.87 17.34 -21.98
C GLU A 248 -11.74 17.73 -23.47
N GLY A 249 -11.43 16.79 -24.37
CA GLY A 249 -11.26 17.05 -25.80
C GLY A 249 -10.04 17.92 -26.14
N LYS A 250 -9.08 18.03 -25.22
CA LYS A 250 -7.85 18.82 -25.40
C LYS A 250 -6.77 17.97 -26.06
N GLN A 251 -5.97 18.61 -26.90
CA GLN A 251 -4.74 17.98 -27.42
C GLN A 251 -3.67 17.92 -26.34
N GLN A 252 -2.88 16.85 -26.37
CA GLN A 252 -1.68 16.70 -25.56
C GLN A 252 -0.55 16.26 -26.49
N LYS A 253 0.59 16.97 -26.44
CA LYS A 253 1.75 16.65 -27.30
C LYS A 253 2.92 16.08 -26.51
N ILE A 254 3.04 16.45 -25.23
CA ILE A 254 4.14 16.07 -24.35
C ILE A 254 3.57 15.77 -22.96
N LEU A 255 4.01 14.67 -22.36
CA LEU A 255 3.77 14.39 -20.94
C LEU A 255 5.06 14.62 -20.17
N ARG A 256 5.04 15.60 -19.26
CA ARG A 256 6.13 15.92 -18.35
C ARG A 256 5.58 16.26 -16.98
N ARG A 257 6.40 16.04 -15.95
CA ARG A 257 6.15 16.49 -14.60
C ARG A 257 7.08 17.66 -14.28
N SER A 258 6.52 18.81 -13.93
CA SER A 258 7.34 19.93 -13.45
C SER A 258 7.85 19.66 -12.03
N PRO A 259 9.02 20.19 -11.63
CA PRO A 259 9.44 20.19 -10.24
C PRO A 259 8.35 20.87 -9.39
N ASN A 260 7.84 20.20 -8.37
CA ASN A 260 6.71 20.62 -7.52
C ASN A 260 5.30 20.52 -8.12
N GLU A 261 5.14 19.92 -9.31
CA GLU A 261 3.80 19.60 -9.80
C GLU A 261 3.16 18.53 -8.90
N ARG A 262 2.01 18.91 -8.31
CA ARG A 262 1.19 18.02 -7.48
C ARG A 262 0.63 16.89 -8.32
N MET A 263 0.31 15.77 -7.67
CA MET A 263 -0.34 14.66 -8.31
C MET A 263 -1.66 15.12 -8.96
N PRO A 264 -1.87 14.86 -10.25
CA PRO A 264 -3.10 15.23 -10.93
C PRO A 264 -4.28 14.45 -10.35
N VAL A 265 -5.44 15.10 -10.36
CA VAL A 265 -6.73 14.49 -10.02
C VAL A 265 -7.51 14.31 -11.32
N PRO A 266 -8.23 13.19 -11.52
CA PRO A 266 -9.14 13.04 -12.63
C PRO A 266 -10.10 14.23 -12.72
N THR A 267 -10.34 14.71 -13.93
CA THR A 267 -11.34 15.76 -14.15
C THR A 267 -12.72 15.23 -13.75
N THR A 268 -13.55 16.12 -13.23
CA THR A 268 -14.94 15.83 -12.89
C THR A 268 -15.85 16.50 -13.90
N ARG A 269 -17.11 16.04 -13.98
CA ARG A 269 -18.13 16.73 -14.77
C ARG A 269 -18.27 18.17 -14.24
N GLN A 270 -18.11 19.17 -15.12
CA GLN A 270 -18.39 20.57 -14.76
C GLN A 270 -19.84 20.65 -14.26
N GLY A 271 -20.01 20.99 -12.96
CA GLY A 271 -21.30 21.02 -12.27
C GLY A 271 -21.39 20.20 -10.97
N LYS A 272 -20.39 19.39 -10.61
CA LYS A 272 -20.25 18.83 -9.25
C LYS A 272 -18.87 19.14 -8.71
N THR A 273 -18.79 20.15 -7.86
CA THR A 273 -17.65 20.36 -6.96
C THR A 273 -17.62 19.16 -6.01
N THR A 274 -16.80 18.16 -6.30
CA THR A 274 -16.42 17.19 -5.27
C THR A 274 -15.47 17.91 -4.33
N SER A 275 -16.04 18.52 -3.29
CA SER A 275 -15.34 18.73 -2.04
C SER A 275 -14.65 17.41 -1.71
N ARG A 276 -13.32 17.44 -1.54
CA ARG A 276 -12.69 16.39 -0.74
C ARG A 276 -13.47 16.35 0.57
N ALA A 277 -13.91 15.17 0.98
CA ALA A 277 -14.36 14.98 2.35
C ALA A 277 -13.14 15.20 3.24
N GLU A 278 -12.92 16.45 3.63
CA GLU A 278 -12.11 16.78 4.79
C GLU A 278 -12.87 16.28 6.01
N GLY A 279 -12.26 15.37 6.76
CA GLY A 279 -12.54 15.06 8.16
C GLY A 279 -13.99 14.71 8.54
N ASN A 280 -14.28 13.41 8.65
CA ASN A 280 -14.83 12.92 9.92
C ASN A 280 -14.67 11.40 10.03
N ILE A 281 -13.56 10.98 10.63
CA ILE A 281 -13.46 9.70 11.32
C ILE A 281 -12.91 10.08 12.70
N PHE A 282 -13.54 9.56 13.76
CA PHE A 282 -13.44 9.93 15.18
C PHE A 282 -14.38 11.04 15.66
N SER A 283 -15.66 10.67 15.77
CA SER A 283 -16.46 10.93 16.97
C SER A 283 -17.56 9.89 17.02
N VAL A 284 -17.36 8.87 17.85
CA VAL A 284 -18.44 8.06 18.42
C VAL A 284 -18.07 7.89 19.89
N GLU A 285 -19.07 8.17 20.71
CA GLU A 285 -19.10 8.26 22.18
C GLU A 285 -18.41 7.10 22.93
#